data_AF-A0A377TW68-F1
#
_entry.id   AF-A0A377TW68-F1
#
_cell.length_a   1.000
_cell.length_b   1.000
_cell.length_c   1.000
_cell.angle_alpha   90.00
_cell.angle_beta   90.00
_cell.angle_gamma   90.00
#
_symmetry.space_group_name_H-M   'P 1'
#
loop_
_entity.id
_entity.type
_entity.pdbx_description
1 polymer ?
#
loop_
_entity_poly.entity_id
_entity_poly.type
_entity_poly.pdbx_seq_one_letter_code
_entity_poly.pdbx_strand_id
1 'polypeptide(L)' 'MTATLELARQLLGFNTINPPGSEADCMRFFADWLDDSGFEVSAVVVRRRTLQSYRQPARGEER' A
#
# COMPACT_ATOMS: atom_id res chain seq x y z
N MET A 1 10.23 -7.71 24.63
CA MET A 1 9.67 -8.16 23.33
C MET A 1 10.72 -7.89 22.26
N THR A 2 10.74 -8.64 21.15
CA THR A 2 11.70 -8.38 20.06
C THR A 2 11.20 -7.23 19.19
N ALA A 3 12.11 -6.38 18.69
CA ALA A 3 11.76 -5.21 17.87
C ALA A 3 10.91 -5.59 16.64
N THR A 4 11.18 -6.76 16.04
CA THR A 4 10.41 -7.30 14.91
C THR A 4 8.94 -7.58 15.26
N LEU A 5 8.68 -8.12 16.46
CA LEU A 5 7.31 -8.40 16.90
C LEU A 5 6.54 -7.10 17.18
N GLU A 6 7.21 -6.09 17.75
CA GLU A 6 6.60 -4.79 18.01
C GLU A 6 6.28 -4.06 16.71
N LEU A 7 7.22 -4.04 15.76
CA LEU A 7 6.99 -3.49 14.42
C LEU A 7 5.81 -4.18 13.73
N ALA A 8 5.79 -5.52 13.69
CA ALA A 8 4.72 -6.28 13.06
C ALA A 8 3.34 -5.98 13.66
N ARG A 9 3.25 -5.85 15.00
CA ARG A 9 2.00 -5.48 15.66
C ARG A 9 1.53 -4.08 15.31
N GLN A 10 2.44 -3.12 15.18
CA GLN A 10 2.09 -1.75 14.81
C GLN A 10 1.61 -1.67 13.36
N LEU A 11 2.29 -2.36 12.43
CA LEU A 11 1.89 -2.43 11.02
C LEU A 11 0.50 -3.06 10.84
N LEU A 12 0.22 -4.17 11.55
CA LEU A 12 -1.10 -4.82 11.52
C LEU A 12 -2.22 -3.97 12.15
N GLY A 13 -1.87 -2.96 12.94
CA GLY A 13 -2.84 -2.04 13.54
C GLY A 13 -3.41 -0.99 12.58
N PHE A 14 -2.76 -0.75 11.43
CA PHE A 14 -3.29 0.17 10.43
C PHE A 14 -4.40 -0.48 9.60
N ASN A 15 -5.51 0.23 9.43
CA ASN A 15 -6.57 -0.21 8.53
C ASN A 15 -6.18 0.06 7.07
N THR A 16 -5.46 -0.85 6.41
CA THR A 16 -4.98 -0.69 5.02
C THR A 16 -5.85 -1.43 3.99
N ILE A 17 -7.15 -1.59 4.26
CA ILE A 17 -8.10 -2.23 3.34
C ILE A 17 -8.64 -1.20 2.34
N ASN A 18 -8.48 -1.49 1.06
CA ASN A 18 -8.86 -0.63 -0.06
C ASN A 18 -10.33 -0.86 -0.52
N PRO A 19 -11.23 0.15 -0.65
CA PRO A 19 -11.28 1.46 0.01
C PRO A 19 -12.61 1.79 0.77
N PRO A 20 -12.59 2.80 1.68
CA PRO A 20 -11.43 3.63 2.04
C PRO A 20 -10.67 3.14 3.30
N GLY A 21 -9.33 3.11 3.22
CA GLY A 21 -8.39 2.78 4.31
C GLY A 21 -7.40 3.92 4.66
N SER A 22 -6.41 3.61 5.50
CA SER A 22 -5.37 4.48 6.07
C SER A 22 -3.96 4.10 5.60
N GLU A 23 -3.81 3.67 4.34
CA GLU A 23 -2.54 3.20 3.77
C GLU A 23 -1.43 4.26 3.85
N ALA A 24 -1.78 5.54 3.68
CA ALA A 24 -0.82 6.64 3.73
C ALA A 24 -0.17 6.79 5.13
N ASP A 25 -0.96 6.65 6.20
CA ASP A 25 -0.44 6.76 7.56
C ASP A 25 0.45 5.57 7.92
N CYS A 26 0.09 4.36 7.46
CA CYS A 26 0.91 3.16 7.60
C CYS A 26 2.29 3.33 6.94
N MET A 27 2.30 3.85 5.70
CA MET A 27 3.55 4.06 4.95
C MET A 27 4.43 5.14 5.58
N ARG A 28 3.86 6.21 6.14
CA ARG A 28 4.63 7.23 6.87
C ARG A 28 5.31 6.63 8.09
N PHE A 29 4.55 5.94 8.95
CA PHE A 29 5.10 5.29 10.14
C PHE A 29 6.25 4.34 9.79
N PHE A 30 6.09 3.53 8.74
CA PHE A 30 7.10 2.57 8.37
C PHE A 30 8.36 3.23 7.78
N ALA A 31 8.21 4.33 7.04
CA ALA A 31 9.34 5.09 6.54
C ALA A 31 10.18 5.68 7.69
N ASP A 32 9.53 6.28 8.69
CA ASP A 32 10.22 6.84 9.87
C ASP A 32 10.98 5.74 10.64
N TRP A 33 10.35 4.57 10.83
CA TRP A 33 11.00 3.44 11.52
C TRP A 33 12.25 2.92 10.77
N LEU A 34 12.22 2.94 9.44
CA LEU A 34 13.37 2.55 8.61
C LEU A 34 14.48 3.61 8.64
N ASP A 35 14.13 4.89 8.60
CA ASP A 35 15.09 6.00 8.71
C ASP A 35 15.81 5.94 10.07
N ASP A 36 15.06 5.75 11.17
CA ASP A 36 15.59 5.56 12.52
C ASP A 36 16.51 4.32 12.63
N SER A 37 16.28 3.32 11.79
CA SER A 37 17.10 2.11 11.70
C SER A 37 18.37 2.30 10.85
N GLY A 38 18.58 3.50 10.28
CA GLY A 38 19.76 3.87 9.48
C GLY A 38 19.63 3.58 7.99
N PHE A 39 18.41 3.38 7.48
CA PHE A 39 18.17 3.23 6.04
C PHE A 39 17.88 4.58 5.40
N GLU A 40 18.35 4.79 4.16
CA GLU A 40 17.89 5.91 3.34
C GLU A 40 16.54 5.57 2.71
N VAL A 41 15.50 6.34 3.06
CA VAL A 41 14.11 6.02 2.68
C VAL A 41 13.54 7.08 1.73
N SER A 42 12.79 6.62 0.71
CA SER A 42 12.04 7.48 -0.21
C SER A 42 10.65 6.91 -0.46
N ALA A 43 9.61 7.69 -0.14
CA ALA A 43 8.22 7.31 -0.39
C ALA A 43 7.76 7.78 -1.78
N VAL A 44 7.18 6.87 -2.57
CA VAL A 44 6.64 7.15 -3.91
C VAL A 44 5.16 6.80 -3.97
N VAL A 45 4.32 7.77 -4.33
CA VAL A 45 2.89 7.53 -4.57
C VAL A 45 2.69 7.11 -6.03
N VAL A 46 2.29 5.85 -6.23
CA VAL A 46 1.92 5.35 -7.56
C VAL A 46 0.44 5.65 -7.81
N ARG A 47 0.17 6.60 -8.70
CA ARG A 47 -1.18 6.82 -9.21
C ARG A 47 -1.43 5.85 -10.36
N ARG A 48 -2.55 5.10 -10.33
CA ARG A 48 -3.01 4.37 -11.52
C ARG A 48 -3.17 5.39 -12.64
N ARG A 49 -2.43 5.22 -13.75
CA ARG A 49 -2.85 5.82 -15.02
C ARG A 49 -4.25 5.28 -15.31
N THR A 50 -5.19 6.18 -15.59
CA THR A 50 -6.47 5.81 -16.19
C THR A 50 -6.19 4.96 -17.42
N LEU A 51 -6.60 3.69 -17.37
CA LEU A 51 -6.66 2.81 -18.53
C LEU A 51 -7.71 3.38 -19.49
N GLN A 52 -7.35 4.35 -20.32
CA GLN A 52 -8.23 4.88 -21.38
C GLN A 52 -8.26 3.97 -22.62
N SER A 53 -7.94 2.67 -22.51
CA SER A 53 -7.93 1.80 -23.69
C SER A 53 -8.01 0.29 -23.44
N TYR A 54 -8.52 -0.19 -22.29
CA TYR A 54 -9.01 -1.58 -22.23
C TYR A 54 -10.52 -1.58 -22.43
N ARG A 55 -10.94 -1.37 -23.68
CA ARG A 55 -12.27 -1.74 -24.14
C ARG A 55 -12.29 -3.27 -24.18
N GLN A 56 -12.68 -3.93 -23.09
CA GLN A 56 -13.06 -5.34 -23.19
C GLN A 56 -14.30 -5.39 -24.09
N PRO A 57 -14.30 -6.14 -25.21
CA PRO A 57 -15.53 -6.38 -25.93
C PRO A 57 -16.50 -7.08 -24.97
N ALA A 58 -17.73 -6.57 -24.91
CA ALA A 58 -18.79 -7.17 -24.13
C ALA A 58 -18.89 -8.65 -24.52
N ARG A 59 -18.91 -9.52 -23.51
CA ARG A 59 -19.12 -10.95 -23.68
C ARG A 59 -20.52 -11.14 -24.25
N GLY A 60 -20.60 -11.26 -25.57
CA GLY A 60 -21.80 -11.57 -26.33
C GLY A 60 -21.46 -12.62 -27.37
N GLU A 61 -22.33 -13.62 -27.45
CA GLU A 61 -22.52 -14.47 -28.63
C GLU A 61 -21.43 -15.51 -28.90
N GLU A 62 -21.36 -16.53 -28.04
CA GLU A 62 -21.16 -17.89 -28.56
C GLU A 62 -22.48 -18.65 -28.42
N ARG A 63 -22.91 -19.18 -29.56
CA ARG A 63 -24.20 -19.80 -29.84
C ARG A 63 -24.35 -21.18 -29.20
#